data_AF-A0A950MA23-F1
#
_entry.id   AF-A0A950MA23-F1
#
_cell.length_a   1.000
_cell.length_b   1.000
_cell.length_c   1.000
_cell.angle_alpha   90.00
_cell.angle_beta   90.00
_cell.angle_gamma   90.00
#
_symmetry.space_group_name_H-M   'P 1'
#
loop_
_entity.id
_entity.type
_entity.pdbx_description
1 polymer ?
#
loop_
_entity_poly.entity_id
_entity_poly.type
_entity_poly.pdbx_seq_one_letter_code
_entity_poly.pdbx_strand_id
1 'polypeptide(L)' 'MTTAIIADDEDLALGELRAMLAEAWPELDIIAACDNGTDA' A
#
# COMPACT_ATOMS: atom_id res chain seq x y z
N MET A 1 9.08 10.44 9.39
CA MET A 1 8.35 10.12 8.16
C MET A 1 8.23 8.62 8.14
N THR A 2 7.01 8.09 8.22
CA THR A 2 6.77 6.64 8.30
C THR A 2 6.51 6.14 6.89
N THR A 3 7.25 5.11 6.47
CA THR A 3 7.15 4.54 5.13
C THR A 3 6.57 3.14 5.19
N ALA A 4 5.84 2.75 4.16
CA ALA A 4 5.30 1.41 4.01
C ALA A 4 5.43 0.87 2.58
N ILE A 5 5.43 -0.45 2.48
CA ILE A 5 5.25 -1.22 1.24
C ILE A 5 3.95 -2.00 1.40
N ILE A 6 3.15 -2.08 0.33
CA ILE A 6 1.93 -2.89 0.30
C ILE A 6 2.17 -4.11 -0.59
N ALA A 7 1.83 -5.29 -0.10
CA ALA A 7 1.89 -6.53 -0.88
C ALA A 7 0.50 -7.13 -0.93
N ASP A 8 -0.09 -7.16 -2.12
CA ASP A 8 -1.44 -7.69 -2.37
C ASP A 8 -1.56 -8.07 -3.85
N ASP A 9 -1.98 -9.30 -4.14
CA ASP A 9 -2.14 -9.81 -5.50
C ASP A 9 -3.47 -9.40 -6.15
N GLU A 10 -4.37 -8.76 -5.39
CA GLU A 10 -5.66 -8.28 -5.86
C GLU A 10 -5.67 -6.73 -6.03
N ASP A 11 -5.72 -6.25 -7.27
CA ASP A 11 -5.74 -4.81 -7.61
C ASP A 11 -6.85 -4.02 -6.87
N LEU A 12 -8.01 -4.64 -6.68
CA LEU A 12 -9.15 -4.01 -6.00
C LEU A 12 -8.85 -3.75 -4.53
N ALA A 13 -8.32 -4.77 -3.83
CA ALA A 13 -7.98 -4.68 -2.42
C ALA A 13 -6.86 -3.65 -2.20
N LEU A 14 -5.85 -3.64 -3.07
CA LEU A 14 -4.77 -2.66 -3.03
C LEU A 14 -5.26 -1.22 -3.20
N GLY A 15 -6.21 -1.00 -4.11
CA GLY A 15 -6.84 0.30 -4.33
C GLY A 15 -7.65 0.78 -3.13
N GLU A 16 -8.47 -0.10 -2.54
CA GLU A 16 -9.27 0.20 -1.34
C GLU A 16 -8.38 0.52 -0.14
N LEU A 17 -7.35 -0.30 0.11
CA LEU A 17 -6.41 -0.10 1.21
C LEU A 17 -5.68 1.24 1.09
N ARG A 18 -5.23 1.61 -0.10
CA ARG A 18 -4.59 2.92 -0.34
C ARG A 18 -5.51 4.08 -0.02
N ALA A 19 -6.78 4.00 -0.41
CA ALA A 19 -7.75 5.05 -0.11
C ALA A 19 -7.98 5.19 1.41
N MET A 20 -8.15 4.06 2.10
CA MET A 20 -8.34 4.04 3.55
C MET A 20 -7.12 4.57 4.31
N LEU A 21 -5.90 4.19 3.89
CA LEU A 21 -4.66 4.67 4.50
C LEU A 21 -4.45 6.16 4.27
N ALA A 22 -4.80 6.69 3.09
CA ALA A 22 -4.71 8.12 2.82
C ALA A 22 -5.65 8.95 3.72
N GLU A 23 -6.81 8.40 4.08
CA GLU A 23 -7.75 9.06 5.00
C GLU A 23 -7.31 8.93 6.48
N ALA A 24 -6.98 7.72 6.91
CA ALA A 24 -6.67 7.42 8.31
C ALA A 24 -5.24 7.82 8.71
N TRP A 25 -4.31 7.86 7.76
CA TRP A 25 -2.90 8.11 7.98
C TRP A 25 -2.26 8.98 6.87
N PRO A 26 -2.62 10.27 6.76
CA PRO A 26 -2.19 11.15 5.65
C PRO A 26 -0.67 11.36 5.52
N GLU A 27 0.09 11.19 6.60
CA GLU A 27 1.55 11.31 6.60
C GLU A 27 2.30 10.00 6.28
N LEU A 28 1.58 8.91 6.03
CA LEU A 28 2.16 7.63 5.59
C LEU A 28 2.61 7.74 4.13
N ASP A 29 3.88 7.43 3.89
CA ASP A 29 4.44 7.39 2.54
C ASP A 29 4.52 5.93 2.05
N ILE A 30 3.68 5.59 1.06
CA ILE A 30 3.68 4.26 0.45
C ILE A 30 4.67 4.28 -0.72
N ILE A 31 5.84 3.70 -0.49
CA ILE A 31 6.99 3.81 -1.40
C ILE A 31 7.05 2.68 -2.43
N ALA A 32 6.30 1.59 -2.24
CA ALA A 32 6.18 0.51 -3.20
C ALA A 32 4.86 -0.27 -3.02
N ALA A 33 4.49 -0.98 -4.08
CA ALA A 33 3.45 -1.98 -4.10
C ALA A 33 3.93 -3.19 -4.92
N CYS A 34 3.65 -4.40 -4.46
CA CYS A 34 3.97 -5.64 -5.20
C CYS A 34 2.77 -6.59 -5.22
N ASP A 35 2.65 -7.34 -6.31
CA ASP A 35 1.60 -8.35 -6.54
C ASP A 35 2.04 -9.75 -6.07
N ASN A 36 3.30 -9.91 -5.66
CA ASN A 36 3.87 -11.17 -5.23
C ASN A 36 5.05 -10.96 -4.26
N GLY A 37 5.37 -12.01 -3.50
CA GLY A 37 6.40 -11.97 -2.46
C GLY A 37 7.86 -11.97 -2.98
N THR A 38 8.08 -12.01 -4.30
CA THR A 38 9.42 -11.96 -4.90
C THR A 38 9.83 -10.57 -5.37
N ASP A 39 8.88 -9.64 -5.46
CA ASP A 39 9.09 -8.28 -6.00
C ASP A 39 9.19 -7.18 -4.92
N ALA A 40 9.45 -7.55 -3.66
CA ALA A 40 9.53 -6.63 -2.51
C ALA A 40 10.97 -6.21 -2.15
#